data_AF-A0A2Z2MHE7-F1
#
_entry.id   AF-A0A2Z2MHE7-F1
#
_cell.length_a   1.000
_cell.length_b   1.000
_cell.length_c   1.000
_cell.angle_alpha   90.00
_cell.angle_beta   90.00
_cell.angle_gamma   90.00
#
_symmetry.space_group_name_H-M   'P 1'
#
loop_
_entity.id
_entity.type
_entity.pdbx_description
1 polymer ?
#
loop_
_entity_poly.entity_id
_entity_poly.type
_entity_poly.pdbx_seq_one_letter_code
_entity_poly.pdbx_strand_id
1 'polypeptide(L)'
;MADSIALLNFLSRWILFAAVAYKTYRTQDKGWALISAAAFINALDVEAYILTPLGITIPKPVYTVSSKIPNFYVSILALWGSFHLKYKKTSFRHVLCLSAILVISYVWIFLLAVDAFHGNFALNSSFPSLLLGGSIVYLSVVLWNYVIPRRLWDRLFPIGLFIVGVLNLTYPVTRNIEWYSHVAFFTAALGRLLAALGAFTFVFYPISEPSGPQRIELKSGAYFAKDVKEVTRTIPDFFQNDLVAVTRTSPHEARRRFTPASMVFWVTKAREGQVEEAPTVVAISPTKLGILQDLVVREVEQGFRVVYIDAFEYLSVEVGFQNAMKFLLSVRDFVLSHGGLLILIASPEAFKEQEFKIIQREFRDINELLGTEEKKKA
;
A
#
# COMPACT_ATOMS: atom_id res chain seq x y z
N MET A 1 30.90 15.79 7.20
CA MET A 1 29.96 15.49 6.09
C MET A 1 29.90 13.99 5.79
N ALA A 2 31.03 13.28 5.65
CA ALA A 2 31.06 11.83 5.43
C ALA A 2 30.34 11.02 6.53
N ASP A 3 30.54 11.37 7.80
CA ASP A 3 29.91 10.66 8.93
C ASP A 3 28.39 10.79 8.95
N SER A 4 27.87 11.96 8.55
CA SER A 4 26.42 12.21 8.46
C SER A 4 25.77 11.38 7.35
N ILE A 5 26.47 11.19 6.21
CA ILE A 5 25.99 10.37 5.09
C ILE A 5 26.00 8.89 5.48
N ALA A 6 27.06 8.43 6.15
CA ALA A 6 27.15 7.07 6.67
C ALA A 6 26.03 6.78 7.68
N LEU A 7 25.79 7.68 8.63
CA LEU A 7 24.70 7.54 9.61
C LEU A 7 23.31 7.53 8.93
N LEU A 8 23.08 8.41 7.96
CA LEU A 8 21.83 8.45 7.20
C LEU A 8 21.58 7.15 6.43
N ASN A 9 22.62 6.64 5.76
CA ASN A 9 22.58 5.37 5.05
C ASN A 9 22.28 4.20 6.01
N PHE A 10 22.94 4.16 7.17
CA PHE A 10 22.68 3.15 8.20
C PHE A 10 21.22 3.20 8.70
N LEU A 11 20.75 4.37 9.14
CA LEU A 11 19.40 4.54 9.68
C LEU A 11 18.31 4.23 8.63
N SER A 12 18.49 4.70 7.39
CA SER A 12 17.52 4.45 6.32
C SER A 12 17.35 2.96 6.00
N ARG A 13 18.42 2.16 6.03
CA ARG A 13 18.33 0.70 5.85
C ARG A 13 17.53 0.04 6.97
N TRP A 14 17.76 0.44 8.22
CA TRP A 14 17.01 -0.10 9.37
C TRP A 14 15.55 0.31 9.36
N ILE A 15 15.23 1.57 9.01
CA ILE A 15 13.84 2.03 8.86
C ILE A 15 13.15 1.24 7.74
N LEU A 16 13.81 1.07 6.59
CA LEU A 16 13.28 0.32 5.48
C LEU A 16 13.01 -1.14 5.88
N PHE A 17 13.97 -1.80 6.53
CA PHE A 17 13.79 -3.15 7.06
C PHE A 17 12.61 -3.21 8.03
N ALA A 18 12.54 -2.32 9.02
CA ALA A 18 11.47 -2.30 10.02
C ALA A 18 10.08 -2.10 9.39
N ALA A 19 9.95 -1.19 8.43
CA ALA A 19 8.70 -0.96 7.70
C ALA A 19 8.27 -2.23 6.93
N VAL A 20 9.18 -2.84 6.17
CA VAL A 20 8.89 -4.05 5.38
C VAL A 20 8.62 -5.26 6.29
N ALA A 21 9.35 -5.40 7.40
CA ALA A 21 9.14 -6.45 8.39
C ALA A 21 7.78 -6.31 9.07
N TYR A 22 7.38 -5.08 9.44
CA TYR A 22 6.06 -4.83 9.99
C TYR A 22 4.95 -5.15 8.97
N LYS A 23 5.14 -4.77 7.69
CA LYS A 23 4.20 -5.15 6.62
C LYS A 23 4.09 -6.66 6.49
N THR A 24 5.22 -7.37 6.55
CA THR A 24 5.26 -8.85 6.53
C THR A 24 4.47 -9.43 7.70
N TYR A 25 4.71 -8.95 8.92
CA TYR A 25 4.04 -9.43 10.11
C TYR A 25 2.52 -9.20 10.04
N ARG A 26 2.09 -8.06 9.50
CA ARG A 26 0.67 -7.71 9.32
C ARG A 26 -0.01 -8.56 8.25
N THR A 27 0.58 -8.69 7.07
CA THR A 27 -0.07 -9.34 5.92
C THR A 27 0.14 -10.84 5.86
N GLN A 28 1.15 -11.37 6.57
CA GLN A 28 1.59 -12.77 6.47
C GLN A 28 1.89 -13.20 5.02
N ASP A 29 2.24 -12.24 4.16
CA ASP A 29 2.53 -12.49 2.75
C ASP A 29 3.97 -12.96 2.54
N LYS A 30 4.14 -14.02 1.73
CA LYS A 30 5.43 -14.64 1.46
C LYS A 30 6.38 -13.71 0.67
N GLY A 31 5.85 -12.89 -0.24
CA GLY A 31 6.64 -11.95 -1.01
C GLY A 31 7.25 -10.89 -0.12
N TRP A 32 6.45 -10.33 0.78
CA TRP A 32 6.92 -9.37 1.79
C TRP A 32 7.95 -9.99 2.75
N ALA A 33 7.76 -11.25 3.18
CA ALA A 33 8.74 -11.94 4.02
C ALA A 33 10.12 -12.06 3.35
N LEU A 34 10.15 -12.42 2.06
CA LEU A 34 11.39 -12.49 1.29
C LEU A 34 12.07 -11.13 1.16
N ILE A 35 11.31 -10.07 0.92
CA ILE A 35 11.84 -8.69 0.82
C ILE A 35 12.31 -8.19 2.18
N SER A 36 11.63 -8.55 3.27
CA SER A 36 12.05 -8.23 4.64
C SER A 36 13.41 -8.88 4.96
N ALA A 37 13.58 -10.15 4.61
CA ALA A 37 14.86 -10.84 4.76
C ALA A 37 15.97 -10.19 3.91
N ALA A 38 15.66 -9.78 2.67
CA ALA A 38 16.59 -9.05 1.82
C ALA A 38 17.00 -7.69 2.45
N ALA A 39 16.03 -6.93 2.97
CA ALA A 39 16.28 -5.65 3.63
C ALA A 39 17.10 -5.82 4.92
N PHE A 40 16.86 -6.90 5.68
CA PHE A 40 17.62 -7.23 6.88
C PHE A 40 19.09 -7.51 6.56
N ILE A 41 19.35 -8.37 5.57
CA ILE A 41 20.73 -8.66 5.12
C ILE A 41 21.40 -7.38 4.64
N ASN A 42 20.68 -6.50 3.92
CA ASN A 42 21.22 -5.23 3.48
C ASN A 42 21.53 -4.26 4.64
N ALA A 43 20.71 -4.27 5.70
CA ALA A 43 20.95 -3.47 6.91
C ALA A 43 22.15 -3.97 7.73
N LEU A 44 22.46 -5.27 7.65
CA LEU A 44 23.63 -5.91 8.27
C LEU A 44 24.89 -5.90 7.40
N ASP A 45 24.86 -5.25 6.24
CA ASP A 45 25.95 -5.31 5.27
C ASP A 45 27.30 -4.92 5.89
N VAL A 46 28.36 -5.59 5.43
CA VAL A 46 29.69 -5.57 6.02
C VAL A 46 30.43 -4.32 5.55
N GLU A 47 30.06 -3.17 6.11
CA GLU A 47 30.66 -1.90 5.74
C GLU A 47 31.71 -1.48 6.78
N ALA A 48 32.90 -1.10 6.29
CA ALA A 48 34.04 -0.76 7.14
C ALA A 48 33.72 0.36 8.15
N TYR A 49 32.85 1.32 7.80
CA TYR A 49 32.48 2.40 8.73
C TYR A 49 31.55 1.93 9.87
N ILE A 50 30.90 0.78 9.75
CA ILE A 50 30.12 0.16 10.84
C ILE A 50 31.04 -0.63 11.76
N LEU A 51 31.99 -1.36 11.18
CA LEU A 51 32.86 -2.30 11.90
C LEU A 51 34.07 -1.64 12.57
N THR A 52 34.64 -0.61 11.95
CA THR A 52 35.83 0.09 12.46
C THR A 52 35.59 0.73 13.84
N PRO A 53 34.46 1.41 14.09
CA PRO A 53 34.13 1.93 15.43
C PRO A 53 33.97 0.82 16.50
N LEU A 54 33.66 -0.41 16.09
CA LEU A 54 33.53 -1.57 16.99
C LEU A 54 34.88 -2.29 17.23
N GLY A 55 35.97 -1.79 16.66
CA GLY A 55 37.29 -2.42 16.75
C GLY A 55 37.46 -3.67 15.87
N ILE A 56 36.52 -3.92 14.95
CA ILE A 56 36.54 -5.10 14.09
C ILE A 56 37.24 -4.74 12.78
N THR A 57 38.38 -5.38 12.50
CA THR A 57 39.11 -5.24 11.24
C THR A 57 39.02 -6.52 10.43
N ILE A 58 38.59 -6.42 9.18
CA ILE A 58 38.49 -7.57 8.28
C ILE A 58 39.74 -7.59 7.38
N PRO A 59 40.48 -8.71 7.31
CA PRO A 59 41.61 -8.84 6.40
C PRO A 59 41.19 -8.55 4.94
N LYS A 60 42.00 -7.79 4.20
CA LYS A 60 41.70 -7.41 2.81
C LYS A 60 41.28 -8.60 1.91
N PRO A 61 41.95 -9.77 1.94
CA PRO A 61 41.55 -10.92 1.12
C PRO A 61 40.15 -11.43 1.45
N VAL A 62 39.80 -11.46 2.75
CA VAL A 62 38.48 -11.88 3.23
C VAL A 62 37.42 -10.87 2.81
N TYR A 63 37.72 -9.58 2.91
CA TYR A 63 36.79 -8.50 2.55
C TYR A 63 36.36 -8.56 1.08
N THR A 64 37.27 -8.90 0.17
CA THR A 64 36.97 -9.00 -1.27
C THR A 64 35.85 -10.02 -1.56
N VAL A 65 35.81 -11.12 -0.81
CA VAL A 65 34.78 -12.15 -0.94
C VAL A 65 33.55 -11.80 -0.09
N SER A 66 33.75 -11.48 1.19
CA SER A 66 32.66 -11.28 2.15
C SER A 66 31.76 -10.11 1.78
N SER A 67 32.30 -9.04 1.19
CA SER A 67 31.51 -7.89 0.72
C SER A 67 30.63 -8.17 -0.51
N LYS A 68 30.81 -9.31 -1.19
CA LYS A 68 30.01 -9.69 -2.36
C LYS A 68 28.90 -10.69 -2.05
N ILE A 69 29.05 -11.45 -0.96
CA ILE A 69 28.06 -12.44 -0.52
C ILE A 69 26.67 -11.82 -0.27
N PRO A 70 26.55 -10.70 0.48
CA PRO A 70 25.25 -10.05 0.69
C PRO A 70 24.57 -9.65 -0.61
N ASN A 71 25.32 -9.18 -1.62
CA ASN A 71 24.76 -8.77 -2.91
C ASN A 71 23.99 -9.92 -3.57
N PHE A 72 24.54 -11.14 -3.57
CA PHE A 72 23.87 -12.30 -4.15
C PHE A 72 22.60 -12.69 -3.37
N TYR A 73 22.67 -12.76 -2.05
CA TYR A 73 21.51 -13.12 -1.22
C TYR A 73 20.38 -12.10 -1.34
N VAL A 74 20.70 -10.81 -1.23
CA VAL A 74 19.72 -9.73 -1.40
C VAL A 74 19.09 -9.82 -2.78
N SER A 75 19.87 -10.08 -3.83
CA SER A 75 19.36 -10.19 -5.20
C SER A 75 18.36 -11.33 -5.38
N ILE A 76 18.71 -12.52 -4.91
CA ILE A 76 17.88 -13.72 -5.03
C ILE A 76 16.58 -13.54 -4.25
N LEU A 77 16.67 -13.04 -3.02
CA LEU A 77 15.49 -12.79 -2.17
C LEU A 77 14.61 -11.68 -2.75
N ALA A 78 15.19 -10.59 -3.27
CA ALA A 78 14.44 -9.51 -3.90
C ALA A 78 13.72 -9.98 -5.17
N LEU A 79 14.39 -10.75 -6.04
CA LEU A 79 13.75 -11.33 -7.24
C LEU A 79 12.62 -12.28 -6.87
N TRP A 80 12.87 -13.19 -5.93
CA TRP A 80 11.87 -14.17 -5.51
C TRP A 80 10.67 -13.49 -4.84
N GLY A 81 10.92 -12.52 -3.95
CA GLY A 81 9.88 -11.69 -3.35
C GLY A 81 9.08 -10.93 -4.40
N SER A 82 9.75 -10.36 -5.40
CA SER A 82 9.09 -9.65 -6.52
C SER A 82 8.20 -10.58 -7.35
N PHE A 83 8.61 -11.82 -7.63
CA PHE A 83 7.76 -12.79 -8.31
C PHE A 83 6.51 -13.13 -7.50
N HIS A 84 6.65 -13.27 -6.18
CA HIS A 84 5.50 -13.48 -5.29
C HIS A 84 4.56 -12.29 -5.26
N LEU A 85 5.09 -11.06 -5.15
CA LEU A 85 4.25 -9.87 -5.18
C LEU A 85 3.51 -9.70 -6.51
N LYS A 86 4.19 -9.95 -7.64
CA LYS A 86 3.59 -9.80 -8.97
C LYS A 86 2.58 -10.89 -9.32
N TYR A 87 2.89 -12.15 -9.02
CA TYR A 87 2.13 -13.31 -9.52
C TYR A 87 1.40 -14.09 -8.43
N LYS A 88 1.51 -13.69 -7.16
CA LYS A 88 1.02 -14.39 -5.95
C LYS A 88 1.64 -15.78 -5.69
N LYS A 89 2.27 -16.38 -6.70
CA LYS A 89 2.93 -17.69 -6.65
C LYS A 89 4.24 -17.70 -7.44
N THR A 90 5.12 -18.61 -7.08
CA THR A 90 6.35 -18.89 -7.84
C THR A 90 6.10 -20.05 -8.80
N SER A 91 6.27 -19.81 -10.11
CA SER A 91 6.13 -20.84 -11.14
C SER A 91 7.41 -21.65 -11.31
N PHE A 92 7.34 -22.82 -11.94
CA PHE A 92 8.54 -23.63 -12.24
C PHE A 92 9.62 -22.85 -13.00
N ARG A 93 9.23 -21.99 -13.96
CA ARG A 93 10.18 -21.13 -14.70
C ARG A 93 10.91 -20.15 -13.78
N HIS A 94 10.22 -19.62 -12.77
CA HIS A 94 10.84 -18.72 -11.79
C HIS A 94 11.85 -19.48 -10.92
N VAL A 95 11.48 -20.70 -10.47
CA VAL A 95 12.40 -21.55 -9.69
C VAL A 95 13.64 -21.87 -10.50
N LEU A 96 13.50 -22.30 -11.76
CA LEU A 96 14.63 -22.61 -12.64
C LEU A 96 15.57 -21.40 -12.83
N CYS A 97 14.99 -20.21 -13.03
CA CYS A 97 15.75 -18.96 -13.12
C CYS A 97 16.52 -18.66 -11.82
N LEU A 98 15.87 -18.75 -10.66
CA LEU A 98 16.51 -18.52 -9.35
C LEU A 98 17.61 -19.56 -9.07
N SER A 99 17.38 -20.83 -9.41
CA SER A 99 18.38 -21.90 -9.29
C SER A 99 19.59 -21.64 -10.16
N ALA A 100 19.40 -21.21 -11.42
CA ALA A 100 20.51 -20.85 -12.29
C ALA A 100 21.32 -19.68 -11.73
N ILE A 101 20.64 -18.62 -11.25
CA ILE A 101 21.30 -17.47 -10.60
C ILE A 101 22.10 -17.92 -9.38
N LEU A 102 21.55 -18.80 -8.55
CA LEU A 102 22.23 -19.32 -7.36
C LEU A 102 23.51 -20.08 -7.73
N VAL A 103 23.46 -20.97 -8.74
CA VAL A 103 24.63 -21.71 -9.22
C VAL A 103 25.70 -20.77 -9.77
N ILE A 104 25.32 -19.81 -10.61
CA ILE A 104 26.28 -18.84 -11.17
C ILE A 104 26.88 -17.97 -10.04
N SER A 105 26.08 -17.57 -9.06
CA SER A 105 26.55 -16.82 -7.89
C SER A 105 27.59 -17.61 -7.08
N TYR A 106 27.35 -18.90 -6.86
CA TYR A 106 28.30 -19.79 -6.20
C TYR A 106 29.62 -19.90 -6.97
N VAL A 107 29.55 -20.14 -8.28
CA VAL A 107 30.75 -20.19 -9.15
C VAL A 107 31.49 -18.86 -9.09
N TRP A 108 30.78 -17.73 -9.11
CA TRP A 108 31.39 -16.41 -9.02
C TRP A 108 32.13 -16.17 -7.71
N ILE A 109 31.53 -16.56 -6.58
CA ILE A 109 32.19 -16.50 -5.26
C ILE A 109 33.45 -17.34 -5.24
N PHE A 110 33.42 -18.55 -5.83
CA PHE A 110 34.60 -19.39 -5.95
C PHE A 110 35.71 -18.73 -6.78
N LEU A 111 35.37 -18.13 -7.93
CA LEU A 111 36.32 -17.40 -8.77
C LEU A 111 36.94 -16.20 -8.03
N LEU A 112 36.16 -15.49 -7.22
CA LEU A 112 36.68 -14.42 -6.35
C LEU A 112 37.63 -14.96 -5.28
N ALA A 113 37.32 -16.12 -4.69
CA ALA A 113 38.13 -16.72 -3.63
C ALA A 113 39.51 -17.20 -4.11
N VAL A 114 39.61 -17.66 -5.36
CA VAL A 114 40.88 -18.08 -5.99
C VAL A 114 41.60 -16.93 -6.72
N ASP A 115 41.12 -15.69 -6.58
CA ASP A 115 41.64 -14.50 -7.27
C ASP A 115 41.76 -14.66 -8.80
N ALA A 116 40.79 -15.33 -9.43
CA ALA A 116 40.80 -15.62 -10.87
C ALA A 116 40.86 -14.35 -11.75
N PHE A 117 40.46 -13.21 -11.21
CA PHE A 117 40.41 -11.92 -11.90
C PHE A 117 41.63 -11.03 -11.61
N HIS A 118 42.66 -11.56 -10.93
CA HIS A 118 43.95 -10.90 -10.70
C HIS A 118 43.78 -9.50 -10.08
N GLY A 119 42.92 -9.37 -9.06
CA GLY A 119 42.64 -8.11 -8.40
C GLY A 119 41.87 -7.05 -9.21
N ASN A 120 41.39 -7.35 -10.42
CA ASN A 120 40.61 -6.39 -11.21
C ASN A 120 39.24 -6.11 -10.56
N PHE A 121 39.12 -4.93 -9.94
CA PHE A 121 37.91 -4.53 -9.21
C PHE A 121 36.63 -4.52 -10.07
N ALA A 122 36.72 -4.03 -11.31
CA ALA A 122 35.57 -3.90 -12.20
C ALA A 122 35.02 -5.27 -12.57
N LEU A 123 35.92 -6.21 -12.92
CA LEU A 123 35.53 -7.61 -13.14
C LEU A 123 34.98 -8.22 -11.87
N ASN A 124 35.68 -8.13 -10.73
CA ASN A 124 35.24 -8.67 -9.45
C ASN A 124 33.82 -8.25 -9.05
N SER A 125 33.48 -6.99 -9.34
CA SER A 125 32.20 -6.40 -8.95
C SER A 125 31.12 -6.54 -10.01
N SER A 126 31.46 -6.82 -11.27
CA SER A 126 30.53 -6.79 -12.42
C SER A 126 29.27 -7.61 -12.21
N PHE A 127 29.39 -8.92 -12.01
CA PHE A 127 28.24 -9.81 -11.85
C PHE A 127 27.47 -9.59 -10.52
N PRO A 128 28.11 -9.45 -9.35
CA PRO A 128 27.40 -9.12 -8.11
C PRO A 128 26.61 -7.80 -8.21
N SER A 129 27.20 -6.76 -8.82
CA SER A 129 26.56 -5.47 -9.03
C SER A 129 25.41 -5.55 -10.03
N LEU A 130 25.56 -6.32 -11.10
CA LEU A 130 24.49 -6.55 -12.09
C LEU A 130 23.28 -7.22 -11.45
N LEU A 131 23.50 -8.28 -10.66
CA LEU A 131 22.41 -8.96 -9.97
C LEU A 131 21.75 -8.06 -8.92
N LEU A 132 22.52 -7.37 -8.10
CA LEU A 132 21.98 -6.50 -7.05
C LEU A 132 21.22 -5.32 -7.65
N GLY A 133 21.84 -4.61 -8.58
CA GLY A 133 21.20 -3.47 -9.22
C GLY A 133 19.96 -3.88 -10.02
N GLY A 134 20.06 -4.94 -10.82
CA GLY A 134 18.97 -5.45 -11.65
C GLY A 134 17.79 -5.96 -10.83
N SER A 135 18.04 -6.70 -9.74
CA SER A 135 16.99 -7.21 -8.86
C SER A 135 16.24 -6.10 -8.11
N ILE A 136 16.96 -5.08 -7.63
CA ILE A 136 16.35 -3.92 -6.95
C ILE A 136 15.55 -3.07 -7.95
N VAL A 137 16.06 -2.84 -9.16
CA VAL A 137 15.30 -2.16 -10.23
C VAL A 137 14.04 -2.94 -10.57
N TYR A 138 14.13 -4.26 -10.71
CA TYR A 138 12.97 -5.10 -10.97
C TYR A 138 11.94 -5.03 -9.82
N LEU A 139 12.39 -5.11 -8.57
CA LEU A 139 11.54 -4.95 -7.39
C LEU A 139 10.84 -3.59 -7.41
N SER A 140 11.56 -2.52 -7.71
CA SER A 140 10.99 -1.17 -7.87
C SER A 140 9.87 -1.14 -8.91
N VAL A 141 10.11 -1.71 -10.10
CA VAL A 141 9.13 -1.77 -11.19
C VAL A 141 7.90 -2.59 -10.78
N VAL A 142 8.09 -3.70 -10.05
CA VAL A 142 6.99 -4.51 -9.53
C VAL A 142 6.17 -3.72 -8.50
N LEU A 143 6.84 -3.09 -7.55
CA LEU A 143 6.19 -2.27 -6.53
C LEU A 143 5.38 -1.12 -7.15
N TRP A 144 5.95 -0.41 -8.12
CA TRP A 144 5.30 0.69 -8.82
C TRP A 144 4.03 0.29 -9.59
N ASN A 145 4.05 -0.87 -10.24
CA ASN A 145 2.97 -1.27 -11.13
C ASN A 145 1.88 -2.13 -10.47
N TYR A 146 2.22 -2.88 -9.41
CA TYR A 146 1.34 -3.93 -8.89
C TYR A 146 1.00 -3.80 -7.40
N VAL A 147 1.73 -3.01 -6.63
CA VAL A 147 1.65 -3.06 -5.16
C VAL A 147 1.36 -1.71 -4.53
N ILE A 148 1.99 -0.65 -5.03
CA ILE A 148 1.96 0.68 -4.41
C ILE A 148 0.97 1.58 -5.15
N PRO A 149 0.06 2.26 -4.42
CA PRO A 149 -0.94 3.16 -5.00
C PRO A 149 -0.33 4.39 -5.69
N ARG A 150 -1.16 5.22 -6.34
CA ARG A 150 -0.65 6.36 -7.14
C ARG A 150 -0.20 7.56 -6.30
N ARG A 151 -0.45 7.54 -4.99
CA ARG A 151 0.02 8.54 -4.04
C ARG A 151 1.53 8.81 -4.14
N LEU A 152 1.87 10.10 -4.25
CA LEU A 152 3.25 10.56 -4.44
C LEU A 152 4.21 10.12 -3.33
N TRP A 153 3.77 10.18 -2.07
CA TRP A 153 4.58 9.80 -0.91
C TRP A 153 4.91 8.31 -0.88
N ASP A 154 3.95 7.45 -1.17
CA ASP A 154 4.17 6.00 -1.19
C ASP A 154 5.05 5.60 -2.38
N ARG A 155 4.95 6.34 -3.49
CA ARG A 155 5.83 6.19 -4.66
C ARG A 155 7.28 6.57 -4.42
N LEU A 156 7.61 7.27 -3.34
CA LEU A 156 9.01 7.46 -2.94
C LEU A 156 9.71 6.12 -2.67
N PHE A 157 8.94 5.10 -2.26
CA PHE A 157 9.49 3.77 -2.00
C PHE A 157 10.16 3.17 -3.26
N PRO A 158 9.41 2.92 -4.35
CA PRO A 158 9.98 2.37 -5.58
C PRO A 158 10.96 3.37 -6.24
N ILE A 159 10.70 4.68 -6.21
CA ILE A 159 11.65 5.67 -6.77
C ILE A 159 13.02 5.56 -6.08
N GLY A 160 13.02 5.51 -4.75
CA GLY A 160 14.25 5.36 -3.97
C GLY A 160 15.00 4.08 -4.31
N LEU A 161 14.28 2.95 -4.40
CA LEU A 161 14.87 1.68 -4.82
C LEU A 161 15.41 1.73 -6.25
N PHE A 162 14.70 2.34 -7.19
CA PHE A 162 15.15 2.50 -8.58
C PHE A 162 16.49 3.23 -8.65
N ILE A 163 16.60 4.37 -7.96
CA ILE A 163 17.84 5.15 -7.88
C ILE A 163 18.99 4.29 -7.36
N VAL A 164 18.78 3.60 -6.23
CA VAL A 164 19.80 2.73 -5.63
C VAL A 164 20.18 1.57 -6.55
N GLY A 165 19.21 0.97 -7.23
CA GLY A 165 19.43 -0.12 -8.17
C GLY A 165 20.27 0.31 -9.37
N VAL A 166 19.93 1.45 -10.00
CA VAL A 166 20.69 2.01 -11.13
C VAL A 166 22.13 2.35 -10.74
N LEU A 167 22.34 2.96 -9.56
CA LEU A 167 23.69 3.26 -9.08
C LEU A 167 24.53 1.99 -8.84
N ASN A 168 23.90 0.90 -8.37
CA ASN A 168 24.59 -0.37 -8.22
C ASN A 168 24.99 -0.98 -9.58
N LEU A 169 24.18 -0.82 -10.63
CA LEU A 169 24.51 -1.30 -11.97
C LEU A 169 25.75 -0.61 -12.55
N THR A 170 25.92 0.69 -12.29
CA THR A 170 27.07 1.46 -12.83
C THR A 170 28.34 1.32 -11.98
N TYR A 171 28.20 0.88 -10.73
CA TYR A 171 29.28 0.83 -9.73
C TYR A 171 30.60 0.20 -10.17
N PRO A 172 30.63 -0.95 -10.90
CA PRO A 172 31.88 -1.58 -11.33
C PRO A 172 32.77 -0.66 -12.18
N VAL A 173 32.16 0.23 -12.95
CA VAL A 173 32.86 1.13 -13.88
C VAL A 173 33.11 2.48 -13.23
N THR A 174 32.15 2.97 -12.44
CA THR A 174 32.15 4.35 -11.98
C THR A 174 32.90 4.59 -10.67
N ARG A 175 33.24 3.54 -9.91
CA ARG A 175 33.94 3.67 -8.61
C ARG A 175 35.27 4.44 -8.71
N ASN A 176 36.00 4.26 -9.80
CA ASN A 176 37.34 4.86 -9.97
C ASN A 176 37.28 6.33 -10.41
N ILE A 177 36.09 6.87 -10.66
CA ILE A 177 35.88 8.26 -11.05
C ILE A 177 35.63 9.06 -9.78
N GLU A 178 36.65 9.79 -9.31
CA GLU A 178 36.66 10.45 -7.99
C GLU A 178 35.47 11.40 -7.79
N TRP A 179 35.21 12.30 -8.76
CA TRP A 179 34.08 13.24 -8.70
C TRP A 179 32.72 12.52 -8.68
N TYR A 180 32.60 11.41 -9.42
CA TYR A 180 31.36 10.64 -9.49
C TYR A 180 31.12 9.88 -8.19
N SER A 181 32.18 9.38 -7.55
CA SER A 181 32.06 8.58 -6.33
C SER A 181 31.31 9.35 -5.23
N HIS A 182 31.68 10.61 -4.99
CA HIS A 182 31.00 11.45 -3.98
C HIS A 182 29.53 11.70 -4.33
N VAL A 183 29.24 12.03 -5.59
CA VAL A 183 27.87 12.25 -6.06
C VAL A 183 27.06 10.95 -5.93
N ALA A 184 27.59 9.83 -6.39
CA ALA A 184 26.93 8.54 -6.34
C ALA A 184 26.65 8.07 -4.91
N PHE A 185 27.59 8.26 -3.97
CA PHE A 185 27.34 7.94 -2.55
C PHE A 185 26.25 8.81 -1.95
N PHE A 186 26.23 10.11 -2.24
CA PHE A 186 25.17 11.00 -1.79
C PHE A 186 23.82 10.63 -2.41
N THR A 187 23.75 10.42 -3.72
CA THR A 187 22.54 10.01 -4.43
C THR A 187 22.03 8.65 -3.94
N ALA A 188 22.93 7.72 -3.61
CA ALA A 188 22.55 6.43 -3.04
C ALA A 188 21.99 6.56 -1.61
N ALA A 189 22.55 7.46 -0.79
CA ALA A 189 22.01 7.76 0.53
C ALA A 189 20.63 8.43 0.44
N LEU A 190 20.47 9.38 -0.47
CA LEU A 190 19.18 10.02 -0.75
C LEU A 190 18.15 9.01 -1.27
N GLY A 191 18.52 8.16 -2.23
CA GLY A 191 17.64 7.11 -2.75
C GLY A 191 17.17 6.15 -1.65
N ARG A 192 18.07 5.74 -0.73
CA ARG A 192 17.68 4.91 0.42
C ARG A 192 16.76 5.64 1.39
N LEU A 193 17.00 6.92 1.66
CA LEU A 193 16.12 7.74 2.49
C LEU A 193 14.72 7.83 1.87
N LEU A 194 14.61 8.12 0.57
CA LEU A 194 13.33 8.14 -0.15
C LEU A 194 12.64 6.78 -0.08
N ALA A 195 13.40 5.70 -0.28
CA ALA A 195 12.88 4.34 -0.18
C ALA A 195 12.28 4.07 1.20
N ALA A 196 13.02 4.42 2.26
CA ALA A 196 12.61 4.23 3.65
C ALA A 196 11.39 5.08 4.03
N LEU A 197 11.37 6.36 3.64
CA LEU A 197 10.24 7.25 3.90
C LEU A 197 8.98 6.79 3.17
N GLY A 198 9.08 6.45 1.88
CA GLY A 198 7.93 5.94 1.14
C GLY A 198 7.44 4.59 1.65
N ALA A 199 8.36 3.69 2.07
CA ALA A 199 7.97 2.42 2.67
C ALA A 199 7.24 2.66 3.99
N PHE A 200 7.72 3.60 4.80
CA PHE A 200 7.07 3.97 6.06
C PHE A 200 5.68 4.54 5.82
N THR A 201 5.50 5.49 4.89
CA THR A 201 4.17 6.07 4.60
C THR A 201 3.21 5.02 4.06
N PHE A 202 3.66 4.19 3.11
CA PHE A 202 2.87 3.13 2.51
C PHE A 202 2.39 2.10 3.55
N VAL A 203 3.26 1.74 4.49
CA VAL A 203 2.98 0.68 5.47
C VAL A 203 2.14 1.18 6.65
N PHE A 204 2.46 2.36 7.19
CA PHE A 204 1.81 2.86 8.41
C PHE A 204 0.62 3.78 8.15
N TYR A 205 0.47 4.30 6.92
CA TYR A 205 -0.65 5.15 6.52
C TYR A 205 -1.24 4.69 5.18
N PRO A 206 -1.70 3.43 5.06
CA PRO A 206 -2.31 2.93 3.83
C PRO A 206 -3.59 3.72 3.53
N ILE A 207 -3.63 4.37 2.37
CA ILE A 207 -4.82 5.01 1.82
C ILE A 207 -5.44 4.03 0.82
N SER A 208 -6.72 3.71 0.99
CA SER A 208 -7.45 2.88 0.01
C SER A 208 -7.86 3.79 -1.14
N GLU A 209 -7.20 3.72 -2.29
CA GLU A 209 -7.68 4.40 -3.51
C GLU A 209 -8.73 3.51 -4.22
N PRO A 210 -9.83 4.07 -4.77
CA PRO A 210 -10.75 3.32 -5.61
C PRO A 210 -10.00 2.65 -6.76
N SER A 211 -10.23 1.36 -7.00
CA SER A 211 -9.45 0.51 -7.90
C SER A 211 -9.85 0.60 -9.38
N GLY A 212 -10.75 1.51 -9.78
CA GLY A 212 -11.08 1.68 -11.19
C GLY A 212 -12.11 2.76 -11.51
N PRO A 213 -12.38 3.00 -12.81
CA PRO A 213 -13.52 3.82 -13.21
C PRO A 213 -14.80 3.19 -12.67
N GLN A 214 -15.69 4.03 -12.13
CA GLN A 214 -16.94 3.55 -11.57
C GLN A 214 -17.79 2.90 -12.66
N ARG A 215 -18.39 1.74 -12.35
CA ARG A 215 -19.21 0.98 -13.31
C ARG A 215 -20.58 1.61 -13.51
N ILE A 216 -21.01 2.47 -12.59
CA ILE A 216 -22.24 3.25 -12.69
C ILE A 216 -21.92 4.62 -13.27
N GLU A 217 -22.70 5.03 -14.27
CA GLU A 217 -22.77 6.43 -14.67
C GLU A 217 -23.45 7.22 -13.54
N LEU A 218 -22.63 7.83 -12.70
CA LEU A 218 -23.11 8.50 -11.49
C LEU A 218 -23.91 9.76 -11.83
N LYS A 219 -25.20 9.72 -11.55
CA LYS A 219 -25.95 10.95 -11.28
C LYS A 219 -25.73 11.34 -9.82
N SER A 220 -25.02 12.44 -9.61
CA SER A 220 -24.87 13.04 -8.29
C SER A 220 -26.23 13.24 -7.63
N GLY A 221 -26.34 12.92 -6.34
CA GLY A 221 -27.60 13.02 -5.61
C GLY A 221 -27.61 12.26 -4.29
N ALA A 222 -28.57 12.61 -3.43
CA ALA A 222 -28.81 11.90 -2.19
C ALA A 222 -30.20 11.25 -2.25
N TYR A 223 -30.24 9.94 -1.99
CA TYR A 223 -31.46 9.15 -2.05
C TYR A 223 -31.59 8.28 -0.79
N PHE A 224 -32.82 8.03 -0.38
CA PHE A 224 -33.12 7.01 0.60
C PHE A 224 -33.81 5.80 -0.05
N ALA A 225 -33.55 4.62 0.49
CA ALA A 225 -34.22 3.37 0.20
C ALA A 225 -34.70 2.75 1.52
N LYS A 226 -35.79 2.00 1.49
CA LYS A 226 -36.34 1.33 2.69
C LYS A 226 -35.47 0.16 3.11
N ASP A 227 -34.92 -0.56 2.15
CA ASP A 227 -34.04 -1.69 2.39
C ASP A 227 -32.99 -1.86 1.28
N VAL A 228 -32.06 -2.78 1.52
CA VAL A 228 -30.98 -3.11 0.58
C VAL A 228 -31.51 -3.70 -0.73
N LYS A 229 -32.64 -4.41 -0.68
CA LYS A 229 -33.23 -5.05 -1.87
C LYS A 229 -33.71 -3.99 -2.86
N GLU A 230 -34.30 -2.91 -2.35
CA GLU A 230 -34.73 -1.77 -3.16
C GLU A 230 -33.54 -1.12 -3.88
N VAL A 231 -32.38 -0.97 -3.21
CA VAL A 231 -31.15 -0.50 -3.85
C VAL A 231 -30.73 -1.43 -4.98
N THR A 232 -30.66 -2.74 -4.73
CA THR A 232 -30.27 -3.71 -5.78
C THR A 232 -31.30 -3.85 -6.90
N ARG A 233 -32.58 -3.55 -6.65
CA ARG A 233 -33.60 -3.55 -7.70
C ARG A 233 -33.43 -2.34 -8.62
N THR A 234 -33.14 -1.18 -8.05
CA THR A 234 -32.97 0.07 -8.79
C THR A 234 -31.60 0.17 -9.45
N ILE A 235 -30.57 -0.36 -8.81
CA ILE A 235 -29.18 -0.36 -9.27
C ILE A 235 -28.60 -1.78 -9.06
N PRO A 236 -28.81 -2.72 -9.99
CA PRO A 236 -28.40 -4.12 -9.87
C PRO A 236 -26.94 -4.35 -9.48
N ASP A 237 -26.03 -3.56 -10.04
CA ASP A 237 -24.58 -3.69 -9.80
C ASP A 237 -24.04 -2.73 -8.74
N PHE A 238 -24.90 -2.16 -7.88
CA PHE A 238 -24.52 -1.14 -6.89
C PHE A 238 -23.28 -1.54 -6.07
N PHE A 239 -23.33 -2.72 -5.46
CA PHE A 239 -22.26 -3.21 -4.58
C PHE A 239 -21.02 -3.74 -5.33
N GLN A 240 -21.04 -3.78 -6.66
CA GLN A 240 -19.84 -4.06 -7.47
C GLN A 240 -18.97 -2.81 -7.70
N ASN A 241 -19.38 -1.65 -7.16
CA ASN A 241 -18.60 -0.42 -7.21
C ASN A 241 -17.79 -0.24 -5.93
N ASP A 242 -16.64 0.41 -6.08
CA ASP A 242 -15.84 0.86 -4.95
C ASP A 242 -16.56 2.03 -4.28
N LEU A 243 -16.88 1.85 -3.01
CA LEU A 243 -17.76 2.74 -2.26
C LEU A 243 -17.29 2.86 -0.82
N VAL A 244 -17.78 3.89 -0.13
CA VAL A 244 -17.65 4.07 1.31
C VAL A 244 -18.94 3.59 1.97
N ALA A 245 -18.87 2.54 2.78
CA ALA A 245 -20.01 2.00 3.50
C ALA A 245 -19.95 2.36 4.99
N VAL A 246 -21.01 2.94 5.54
CA VAL A 246 -21.22 3.06 6.99
C VAL A 246 -22.30 2.07 7.38
N THR A 247 -21.89 0.95 7.98
CA THR A 247 -22.78 -0.22 8.11
C THR A 247 -22.70 -0.94 9.44
N ARG A 248 -23.77 -1.66 9.78
CA ARG A 248 -23.78 -2.66 10.86
C ARG A 248 -23.44 -4.07 10.41
N THR A 249 -23.34 -4.29 9.09
CA THR A 249 -22.97 -5.57 8.48
C THR A 249 -21.64 -6.06 9.06
N SER A 250 -21.60 -7.33 9.50
CA SER A 250 -20.40 -7.89 10.13
C SER A 250 -19.22 -7.92 9.14
N PRO A 251 -17.96 -7.90 9.61
CA PRO A 251 -16.79 -7.92 8.71
C PRO A 251 -16.78 -9.11 7.75
N HIS A 252 -17.24 -10.28 8.22
CA HIS A 252 -17.34 -11.49 7.40
C HIS A 252 -18.38 -11.37 6.28
N GLU A 253 -19.51 -10.71 6.53
CA GLU A 253 -20.52 -10.44 5.50
C GLU A 253 -20.10 -9.30 4.57
N ALA A 254 -19.41 -8.29 5.10
CA ALA A 254 -18.87 -7.18 4.33
C ALA A 254 -17.91 -7.67 3.24
N ARG A 255 -17.06 -8.67 3.55
CA ARG A 255 -16.19 -9.35 2.57
C ARG A 255 -16.93 -9.99 1.40
N ARG A 256 -18.19 -10.39 1.60
CA ARG A 256 -19.02 -11.02 0.56
C ARG A 256 -19.84 -9.99 -0.21
N ARG A 257 -20.19 -8.87 0.42
CA ARG A 257 -21.08 -7.85 -0.13
C ARG A 257 -20.33 -6.79 -0.93
N PHE A 258 -19.20 -6.30 -0.42
CA PHE A 258 -18.49 -5.15 -0.98
C PHE A 258 -17.26 -5.59 -1.79
N THR A 259 -16.77 -4.70 -2.66
CA THR A 259 -15.56 -4.98 -3.43
C THR A 259 -14.32 -4.95 -2.53
N PRO A 260 -13.21 -5.62 -2.90
CA PRO A 260 -11.96 -5.53 -2.13
C PRO A 260 -11.40 -4.12 -1.96
N ALA A 261 -11.83 -3.16 -2.79
CA ALA A 261 -11.38 -1.77 -2.75
C ALA A 261 -12.38 -0.83 -2.06
N SER A 262 -13.55 -1.31 -1.62
CA SER A 262 -14.46 -0.52 -0.79
C SER A 262 -13.86 -0.22 0.58
N MET A 263 -14.19 0.95 1.13
CA MET A 263 -13.91 1.32 2.52
C MET A 263 -15.17 1.13 3.35
N VAL A 264 -15.08 0.36 4.43
CA VAL A 264 -16.23 -0.03 5.25
C VAL A 264 -16.02 0.39 6.70
N PHE A 265 -16.80 1.36 7.15
CA PHE A 265 -16.92 1.74 8.56
C PHE A 265 -17.97 0.86 9.23
N TRP A 266 -17.50 -0.16 9.95
CA TRP A 266 -18.36 -1.05 10.72
C TRP A 266 -18.70 -0.41 12.07
N VAL A 267 -19.92 0.10 12.20
CA VAL A 267 -20.37 0.77 13.40
C VAL A 267 -20.63 -0.28 14.49
N THR A 268 -19.84 -0.33 15.56
CA THR A 268 -19.97 -1.34 16.60
C THR A 268 -19.35 -0.91 17.93
N LYS A 269 -19.89 -1.41 19.04
CA LYS A 269 -19.29 -1.29 20.38
C LYS A 269 -18.30 -2.41 20.71
N ALA A 270 -18.22 -3.46 19.87
CA ALA A 270 -17.48 -4.68 20.20
C ALA A 270 -15.95 -4.53 20.12
N ARG A 271 -15.45 -3.63 19.28
CA ARG A 271 -14.02 -3.37 19.06
C ARG A 271 -13.82 -2.05 18.32
N GLU A 272 -12.58 -1.58 18.25
CA GLU A 272 -12.20 -0.40 17.47
C GLU A 272 -10.99 -0.66 16.58
N GLY A 273 -10.88 0.12 15.51
CA GLY A 273 -9.75 0.09 14.58
C GLY A 273 -9.95 -0.87 13.41
N GLN A 274 -8.92 -1.03 12.58
CA GLN A 274 -8.98 -1.87 11.39
C GLN A 274 -9.15 -3.35 11.75
N VAL A 275 -10.16 -3.98 11.14
CA VAL A 275 -10.53 -5.39 11.36
C VAL A 275 -10.26 -6.23 10.11
N GLU A 276 -10.33 -5.63 8.92
CA GLU A 276 -10.10 -6.30 7.64
C GLU A 276 -9.33 -5.42 6.65
N GLU A 277 -8.60 -6.05 5.72
CA GLU A 277 -7.83 -5.35 4.68
C GLU A 277 -8.51 -5.34 3.30
N ALA A 278 -9.39 -6.30 3.00
CA ALA A 278 -10.06 -6.41 1.70
C ALA A 278 -11.49 -6.96 1.83
N PRO A 279 -12.54 -6.10 1.80
CA PRO A 279 -12.48 -4.64 1.85
C PRO A 279 -11.76 -4.13 3.10
N THR A 280 -11.26 -2.90 3.06
CA THR A 280 -10.75 -2.24 4.27
C THR A 280 -11.93 -2.03 5.23
N VAL A 281 -12.00 -2.79 6.32
CA VAL A 281 -13.05 -2.64 7.34
C VAL A 281 -12.45 -2.02 8.58
N VAL A 282 -12.99 -0.87 9.00
CA VAL A 282 -12.62 -0.17 10.23
C VAL A 282 -13.80 -0.18 11.19
N ALA A 283 -13.61 -0.81 12.35
CA ALA A 283 -14.60 -0.78 13.43
C ALA A 283 -14.57 0.57 14.15
N ILE A 284 -15.75 1.15 14.36
CA ILE A 284 -15.90 2.44 14.99
C ILE A 284 -17.09 2.45 15.96
N SER A 285 -16.89 3.01 17.15
CA SER A 285 -17.99 3.19 18.12
C SER A 285 -19.06 4.13 17.56
N PRO A 286 -20.36 3.82 17.73
CA PRO A 286 -21.45 4.72 17.31
C PRO A 286 -21.38 6.10 17.97
N THR A 287 -20.76 6.22 19.15
CA THR A 287 -20.60 7.49 19.87
C THR A 287 -19.52 8.40 19.30
N LYS A 288 -18.67 7.90 18.39
CA LYS A 288 -17.56 8.64 17.77
C LYS A 288 -17.98 9.26 16.42
N LEU A 289 -19.14 9.90 16.37
CA LEU A 289 -19.70 10.47 15.13
C LEU A 289 -18.78 11.48 14.43
N GLY A 290 -18.10 12.35 15.17
CA GLY A 290 -17.18 13.32 14.57
C GLY A 290 -16.02 12.63 13.84
N ILE A 291 -15.43 11.59 14.46
CA ILE A 291 -14.36 10.80 13.84
C ILE A 291 -14.90 10.05 12.61
N LEU A 292 -16.10 9.46 12.71
CA LEU A 292 -16.73 8.79 11.57
C LEU A 292 -16.96 9.75 10.40
N GLN A 293 -17.42 10.98 10.69
CA GLN A 293 -17.60 12.02 9.70
C GLN A 293 -16.29 12.34 8.98
N ASP A 294 -15.24 12.65 9.74
CA ASP A 294 -13.92 12.99 9.20
C ASP A 294 -13.35 11.86 8.35
N LEU A 295 -13.57 10.61 8.77
CA LEU A 295 -13.14 9.44 8.01
C LEU A 295 -13.91 9.32 6.70
N VAL A 296 -15.25 9.41 6.69
CA VAL A 296 -16.05 9.35 5.44
C VAL A 296 -15.67 10.48 4.49
N VAL A 297 -15.53 11.70 5.00
CA VAL A 297 -15.10 12.89 4.25
C VAL A 297 -13.75 12.65 3.59
N ARG A 298 -12.77 12.15 4.35
CA ARG A 298 -11.43 11.83 3.84
C ARG A 298 -11.47 10.83 2.67
N GLU A 299 -12.29 9.79 2.75
CA GLU A 299 -12.40 8.82 1.64
C GLU A 299 -13.02 9.46 0.40
N VAL A 300 -14.01 10.35 0.57
CA VAL A 300 -14.59 11.11 -0.55
C VAL A 300 -13.54 12.03 -1.20
N GLU A 301 -12.69 12.70 -0.40
CA GLU A 301 -11.55 13.48 -0.90
C GLU A 301 -10.53 12.63 -1.67
N GLN A 302 -10.37 11.37 -1.26
CA GLN A 302 -9.49 10.39 -1.92
C GLN A 302 -10.06 9.84 -3.23
N GLY A 303 -11.28 10.23 -3.60
CA GLY A 303 -11.87 9.95 -4.90
C GLY A 303 -13.03 8.96 -4.89
N PHE A 304 -13.43 8.44 -3.73
CA PHE A 304 -14.69 7.70 -3.65
C PHE A 304 -15.86 8.65 -3.94
N ARG A 305 -16.72 8.26 -4.89
CA ARG A 305 -17.90 9.06 -5.26
C ARG A 305 -19.22 8.41 -4.85
N VAL A 306 -19.19 7.23 -4.25
CA VAL A 306 -20.40 6.53 -3.77
C VAL A 306 -20.29 6.32 -2.28
N VAL A 307 -21.27 6.81 -1.54
CA VAL A 307 -21.41 6.60 -0.10
C VAL A 307 -22.70 5.86 0.18
N TYR A 308 -22.62 4.78 0.94
CA TYR A 308 -23.73 3.93 1.32
C TYR A 308 -23.84 3.89 2.85
N ILE A 309 -25.01 4.19 3.40
CA ILE A 309 -25.22 4.24 4.85
C ILE A 309 -26.43 3.39 5.21
N ASP A 310 -26.23 2.29 5.91
CA ASP A 310 -27.33 1.47 6.49
C ASP A 310 -27.30 1.37 8.01
N ALA A 311 -26.32 2.01 8.65
CA ALA A 311 -26.24 2.07 10.11
C ALA A 311 -27.04 3.24 10.74
N PHE A 312 -27.76 4.04 9.95
CA PHE A 312 -28.34 5.30 10.42
C PHE A 312 -29.39 5.13 11.53
N GLU A 313 -30.24 4.10 11.42
CA GLU A 313 -31.20 3.74 12.48
C GLU A 313 -30.48 3.45 13.79
N TYR A 314 -29.44 2.62 13.74
CA TYR A 314 -28.63 2.29 14.90
C TYR A 314 -27.91 3.51 15.48
N LEU A 315 -27.32 4.36 14.64
CA LEU A 315 -26.70 5.61 15.08
C LEU A 315 -27.72 6.52 15.77
N SER A 316 -28.93 6.66 15.22
CA SER A 316 -30.00 7.48 15.79
C SER A 316 -30.43 7.01 17.17
N VAL A 317 -30.47 5.69 17.40
CA VAL A 317 -30.73 5.11 18.73
C VAL A 317 -29.60 5.39 19.71
N GLU A 318 -28.35 5.28 19.25
CA GLU A 318 -27.17 5.37 20.11
C GLU A 318 -26.78 6.80 20.52
N VAL A 319 -26.95 7.78 19.62
CA VAL A 319 -26.52 9.17 19.86
C VAL A 319 -27.66 10.19 19.82
N GLY A 320 -28.88 9.73 19.53
CA GLY A 320 -30.06 10.56 19.30
C GLY A 320 -30.20 11.00 17.84
N PHE A 321 -31.45 11.01 17.35
CA PHE A 321 -31.80 11.37 15.97
C PHE A 321 -31.20 12.71 15.52
N GLN A 322 -31.27 13.76 16.36
CA GLN A 322 -30.76 15.09 15.97
C GLN A 322 -29.25 15.08 15.68
N ASN A 323 -28.46 14.35 16.48
CA ASN A 323 -27.01 14.27 16.28
C ASN A 323 -26.67 13.39 15.08
N ALA A 324 -27.37 12.27 14.91
CA ALA A 324 -27.21 11.41 13.74
C ALA A 324 -27.59 12.16 12.45
N MET A 325 -28.68 12.94 12.46
CA MET A 325 -29.11 13.73 11.31
C MET A 325 -28.09 14.82 10.93
N LYS A 326 -27.49 15.51 11.91
CA LYS A 326 -26.41 16.48 11.64
C LYS A 326 -25.21 15.81 10.95
N PHE A 327 -24.79 14.65 11.44
CA PHE A 327 -23.75 13.84 10.79
C PHE A 327 -24.14 13.50 9.35
N LEU A 328 -25.37 13.01 9.15
CA LEU A 328 -25.85 12.57 7.84
C LEU A 328 -25.92 13.74 6.84
N LEU A 329 -26.40 14.91 7.26
CA LEU A 329 -26.43 16.12 6.45
C LEU A 329 -25.01 16.61 6.09
N SER A 330 -24.10 16.61 7.05
CA SER A 330 -22.71 17.00 6.79
C SER A 330 -22.04 16.07 5.77
N VAL A 331 -22.24 14.75 5.90
CA VAL A 331 -21.73 13.78 4.94
C VAL A 331 -22.37 13.99 3.56
N ARG A 332 -23.69 14.19 3.51
CA ARG A 332 -24.41 14.45 2.27
C ARG A 332 -23.85 15.67 1.54
N ASP A 333 -23.78 16.82 2.21
CA ASP A 333 -23.35 18.07 1.60
C ASP A 333 -21.92 17.94 1.06
N PHE A 334 -21.06 17.20 1.77
CA PHE A 334 -19.72 16.89 1.30
C PHE A 334 -19.70 15.99 0.07
N VAL A 335 -20.46 14.88 0.08
CA VAL A 335 -20.56 13.96 -1.06
C VAL A 335 -21.08 14.67 -2.31
N LEU A 336 -22.13 15.49 -2.17
CA LEU A 336 -22.74 16.20 -3.28
C LEU A 336 -21.83 17.30 -3.85
N SER A 337 -21.10 18.04 -3.02
CA SER A 337 -20.11 19.03 -3.48
C SER A 337 -18.96 18.40 -4.27
N HIS A 338 -18.72 17.10 -4.07
CA HIS A 338 -17.77 16.27 -4.81
C HIS A 338 -18.41 15.49 -5.97
N GLY A 339 -19.64 15.85 -6.38
CA GLY A 339 -20.35 15.20 -7.49
C GLY A 339 -20.71 13.74 -7.25
N GLY A 340 -20.77 13.31 -5.98
CA GLY A 340 -21.01 11.93 -5.59
C GLY A 340 -22.48 11.56 -5.40
N LEU A 341 -22.71 10.27 -5.19
CA LEU A 341 -23.99 9.65 -4.88
C LEU A 341 -23.98 9.19 -3.42
N LEU A 342 -25.02 9.57 -2.66
CA LEU A 342 -25.27 9.07 -1.32
C LEU A 342 -26.56 8.26 -1.30
N ILE A 343 -26.46 7.00 -0.88
CA ILE A 343 -27.60 6.11 -0.66
C ILE A 343 -27.74 5.83 0.84
N LEU A 344 -28.89 6.20 1.40
CA LEU A 344 -29.27 5.94 2.79
C LEU A 344 -30.28 4.80 2.84
N ILE A 345 -30.07 3.80 3.69
CA ILE A 345 -31.13 2.87 4.08
C ILE A 345 -31.82 3.44 5.32
N ALA A 346 -33.12 3.69 5.21
CA ALA A 346 -33.97 4.18 6.29
C ALA A 346 -35.40 3.66 6.11
N SER A 347 -35.84 2.78 7.00
CA SER A 347 -37.22 2.29 7.01
C SER A 347 -38.14 3.32 7.68
N PRO A 348 -39.26 3.75 7.08
CA PRO A 348 -40.21 4.67 7.72
C PRO A 348 -40.68 4.22 9.10
N GLU A 349 -40.78 2.90 9.31
CA GLU A 349 -41.25 2.27 10.54
C GLU A 349 -40.24 2.38 11.69
N ALA A 350 -38.97 2.67 11.40
CA ALA A 350 -37.91 2.79 12.39
C ALA A 350 -37.82 4.20 13.02
N PHE A 351 -38.57 5.16 12.50
CA PHE A 351 -38.52 6.57 12.92
C PHE A 351 -39.90 7.09 13.32
N LYS A 352 -39.93 8.15 14.14
CA LYS A 352 -41.18 8.90 14.34
C LYS A 352 -41.58 9.59 13.05
N GLU A 353 -42.88 9.79 12.84
CA GLU A 353 -43.39 10.43 11.61
C GLU A 353 -42.72 11.79 11.31
N GLN A 354 -42.47 12.60 12.34
CA GLN A 354 -41.77 13.88 12.20
C GLN A 354 -40.30 13.72 11.81
N GLU A 355 -39.61 12.73 12.37
CA GLU A 355 -38.22 12.42 12.06
C GLU A 355 -38.08 11.94 10.61
N PHE A 356 -38.97 11.04 10.18
CA PHE A 356 -38.96 10.55 8.81
C PHE A 356 -39.29 11.64 7.78
N LYS A 357 -40.22 12.56 8.10
CA LYS A 357 -40.49 13.73 7.25
C LYS A 357 -39.26 14.62 7.06
N ILE A 358 -38.36 14.70 8.04
CA ILE A 358 -37.09 15.42 7.89
C ILE A 358 -36.19 14.68 6.89
N ILE A 359 -36.08 13.35 7.00
CA ILE A 359 -35.30 12.55 6.05
C ILE A 359 -35.83 12.74 4.62
N GLN A 360 -37.14 12.65 4.40
CA GLN A 360 -37.76 12.80 3.07
C GLN A 360 -37.57 14.18 2.44
N ARG A 361 -37.37 15.23 3.24
CA ARG A 361 -37.06 16.58 2.72
C ARG A 361 -35.63 16.68 2.20
N GLU A 362 -34.74 15.89 2.77
CA GLU A 362 -33.29 15.99 2.58
C GLU A 362 -32.76 14.90 1.63
N PHE A 363 -33.50 13.82 1.44
CA PHE A 363 -33.19 12.66 0.60
C PHE A 363 -34.39 12.32 -0.30
N ARG A 364 -34.13 12.17 -1.60
CA ARG A 364 -35.16 11.76 -2.58
C ARG A 364 -35.43 10.27 -2.48
N ASP A 365 -36.61 9.83 -2.92
CA ASP A 365 -36.89 8.39 -2.99
C ASP A 365 -36.01 7.78 -4.11
N ILE A 366 -35.33 6.66 -3.81
CA ILE A 366 -34.45 6.01 -4.79
C ILE A 366 -35.20 5.58 -6.07
N ASN A 367 -36.51 5.30 -5.99
CA ASN A 367 -37.30 4.92 -7.16
C ASN A 367 -37.45 6.07 -8.18
N GLU A 368 -37.21 7.33 -7.79
CA GLU A 368 -37.17 8.47 -8.71
C GLU A 368 -36.04 8.35 -9.75
N LEU A 369 -34.99 7.57 -9.47
CA LEU A 369 -33.94 7.26 -10.43
C LEU A 369 -34.47 6.48 -11.66
N LEU A 370 -35.44 5.57 -11.45
CA LEU A 370 -36.04 4.76 -12.51
C LEU A 370 -36.93 5.61 -13.43
N GLY A 371 -37.74 6.51 -12.86
CA GLY A 371 -38.65 7.37 -13.62
C GLY A 371 -37.96 8.39 -14.54
N THR A 372 -36.66 8.61 -14.37
CA THR A 372 -35.87 9.53 -15.20
C THR A 372 -35.29 8.84 -16.45
N GLU A 373 -35.21 7.50 -16.47
CA GLU A 373 -34.70 6.75 -17.62
C GLU A 373 -35.78 6.45 -18.68
N GLU A 374 -37.01 6.19 -18.26
CA GLU A 374 -38.14 5.99 -19.20
C GLU A 374 -38.44 7.26 -20.00
N LYS A 375 -38.31 8.44 -19.39
CA LYS A 375 -38.47 9.74 -20.08
C LYS A 375 -37.33 10.10 -21.05
N LYS A 376 -36.23 9.37 -21.06
CA LYS A 376 -35.14 9.55 -22.05
C LYS A 376 -35.24 8.56 -23.23
N LYS A 377 -36.07 7.53 -23.12
CA LYS A 377 -36.32 6.52 -24.17
C LYS A 377 -37.61 6.76 -24.96
N ALA A 378 -38.48 7.65 -24.49
CA ALA A 378 -39.59 8.25 -25.23
C ALA A 378 -39.18 9.63 -25.73
#